data_AF-A0A6P6CY29-F1
#
_entry.id   AF-A0A6P6CY29-F1
#
_cell.length_a   1.000
_cell.length_b   1.000
_cell.length_c   1.000
_cell.angle_alpha   90.00
_cell.angle_beta   90.00
_cell.angle_gamma   90.00
#
_symmetry.space_group_name_H-M   'P 1'
#
loop_
_entity.id
_entity.type
_entity.pdbx_description
1 polymer ?
#
loop_
_entity_poly.entity_id
_entity_poly.type
_entity_poly.pdbx_seq_one_letter_code
_entity_poly.pdbx_strand_id
1 'polypeptide(L)'
;MYRVGLPSQKSLYQLQAERIRRVQQLAGERRGTRCTVPWYIMTSEFTLRPTADFFREHDFFHLDPDNVVMFEQRMLPAVTFDGKAILERKDKVAMAPDGNGGLYRALADHHILEDMGRRGVEFVHVYCVDNILVRLADPVFIGFCVLRGADCGAKVSPGDVRRRAGPSGPRAPPHPAFPAHLSWLQVVEKAFPEEPVGVVCQVDGVPQVVEYSEIRPETARLRAADGGLLYNAGNICNHFFTRTFLQAVTRCARPVA
;
A
#
# COMPACT_ATOMS: atom_id res chain seq x y z
N MET A 1 -10.10 0.04 -13.83
CA MET A 1 -11.08 0.26 -14.92
C MET A 1 -12.15 1.30 -14.56
N TYR A 2 -12.58 1.36 -13.29
CA TYR A 2 -13.59 2.32 -12.82
C TYR A 2 -13.26 3.77 -13.19
N ARG A 3 -14.30 4.53 -13.58
CA ARG A 3 -14.27 5.96 -13.88
C ARG A 3 -15.17 6.67 -12.86
N VAL A 4 -14.58 7.56 -12.07
CA VAL A 4 -15.28 8.27 -10.99
C VAL A 4 -16.15 9.45 -11.47
N GLY A 5 -16.25 9.68 -12.79
CA GLY A 5 -17.01 10.81 -13.36
C GLY A 5 -16.25 12.13 -13.44
N LEU A 6 -14.91 12.13 -13.45
CA LEU A 6 -14.13 13.34 -13.72
C LEU A 6 -14.42 13.89 -15.12
N PRO A 7 -14.29 15.22 -15.36
CA PRO A 7 -14.46 15.80 -16.71
C PRO A 7 -13.58 15.15 -17.78
N SER A 8 -12.38 14.70 -17.40
CA SER A 8 -11.44 14.00 -18.29
C SER A 8 -11.84 12.56 -18.63
N GLN A 9 -12.84 12.00 -17.94
CA GLN A 9 -13.31 10.60 -18.07
C GLN A 9 -12.23 9.54 -17.86
N LYS A 10 -11.09 9.90 -17.25
CA LYS A 10 -9.98 8.99 -17.00
C LYS A 10 -10.34 7.95 -15.95
N SER A 11 -9.86 6.73 -16.18
CA SER A 11 -9.95 5.67 -15.16
C SER A 11 -8.92 5.87 -14.06
N LEU A 12 -9.09 5.21 -12.90
CA LEU A 12 -8.09 5.22 -11.84
C LEU A 12 -6.71 4.73 -12.33
N TYR A 13 -6.66 3.69 -13.15
CA TYR A 13 -5.40 3.19 -13.72
C TYR A 13 -4.71 4.23 -14.60
N GLN A 14 -5.47 4.96 -15.43
CA GLN A 14 -4.90 6.00 -16.26
C GLN A 14 -4.32 7.15 -15.42
N LEU A 15 -5.05 7.60 -14.38
CA LEU A 15 -4.55 8.63 -13.47
C LEU A 15 -3.26 8.19 -12.75
N GLN A 16 -3.19 6.92 -12.35
CA GLN A 16 -2.01 6.34 -11.69
C GLN A 16 -0.82 6.21 -12.66
N ALA A 17 -1.05 5.73 -13.88
CA ALA A 17 -0.03 5.63 -14.91
C ALA A 17 0.56 7.00 -15.27
N GLU A 18 -0.29 8.03 -15.42
CA GLU A 18 0.13 9.40 -15.68
C GLU A 18 0.98 9.98 -14.53
N ARG A 19 0.70 9.61 -13.28
CA ARG A 19 1.52 10.00 -12.12
C ARG A 19 2.90 9.34 -12.18
N ILE A 20 2.98 8.04 -12.51
CA ILE A 20 4.27 7.35 -12.72
C ILE A 20 5.07 8.06 -13.82
N ARG A 21 4.45 8.31 -14.98
CA ARG A 21 5.10 9.02 -16.10
C ARG A 21 5.61 10.39 -15.67
N ARG A 22 4.83 11.14 -14.89
CA ARG A 22 5.23 12.45 -14.41
C ARG A 22 6.44 12.38 -13.48
N VAL A 23 6.50 11.40 -12.57
CA VAL A 23 7.66 11.20 -11.69
C VAL A 23 8.90 10.83 -12.51
N GLN A 24 8.78 9.92 -13.48
CA GLN A 24 9.88 9.55 -14.39
C GLN A 24 10.42 10.76 -15.17
N GLN A 25 9.51 11.58 -15.71
CA GLN A 25 9.87 12.80 -16.43
C GLN A 25 10.63 13.79 -15.52
N LEU A 26 10.07 14.11 -14.35
CA LEU A 26 10.67 15.04 -13.39
C LEU A 26 12.05 14.55 -12.90
N ALA A 27 12.19 13.25 -12.68
CA ALA A 27 13.47 12.65 -12.30
C ALA A 27 14.47 12.72 -13.46
N GLY A 28 14.02 12.47 -14.69
CA GLY A 28 14.88 12.50 -15.87
C GLY A 28 15.37 13.91 -16.22
N GLU A 29 14.50 14.92 -16.13
CA GLU A 29 14.86 16.34 -16.29
C GLU A 29 15.94 16.77 -15.28
N ARG A 30 15.88 16.28 -14.03
CA ARG A 30 16.86 16.61 -12.99
C ARG A 30 18.18 15.84 -13.10
N ARG A 31 18.15 14.61 -13.62
CA ARG A 31 19.34 13.73 -13.68
C ARG A 31 20.01 13.71 -15.05
N GLY A 32 19.36 14.22 -16.09
CA GLY A 32 19.86 14.17 -17.46
C GLY A 32 19.81 12.76 -18.07
N THR A 33 19.17 11.80 -17.41
CA THR A 33 19.09 10.39 -17.82
C THR A 33 17.65 9.90 -17.75
N ARG A 34 17.26 8.93 -18.59
CA ARG A 34 15.94 8.31 -18.48
C ARG A 34 15.83 7.54 -17.17
N CYS A 35 14.82 7.88 -16.36
CA CYS A 35 14.51 7.20 -15.11
C CYS A 35 13.24 6.36 -15.29
N THR A 36 13.25 5.15 -14.73
CA THR A 36 12.15 4.18 -14.87
C THR A 36 11.63 3.79 -13.49
N VAL A 37 10.31 3.66 -13.38
CA VAL A 37 9.63 3.14 -12.20
C VAL A 37 8.81 1.92 -12.63
N PRO A 38 9.32 0.70 -12.41
CA PRO A 38 8.56 -0.52 -12.68
C PRO A 38 7.27 -0.55 -11.87
N TRP A 39 6.16 -0.90 -12.53
CA TRP A 39 4.84 -0.98 -11.92
C TRP A 39 4.41 -2.43 -11.82
N TYR A 40 4.47 -2.97 -10.60
CA TYR A 40 3.97 -4.30 -10.29
C TYR A 40 2.51 -4.21 -9.86
N ILE A 41 1.62 -4.90 -10.57
CA ILE A 41 0.18 -4.89 -10.33
C ILE A 41 -0.24 -6.29 -9.88
N MET A 42 -0.56 -6.40 -8.59
CA MET A 42 -1.12 -7.63 -8.04
C MET A 42 -2.61 -7.71 -8.36
N THR A 43 -3.03 -8.76 -9.04
CA THR A 43 -4.43 -9.04 -9.38
C THR A 43 -4.92 -10.27 -8.62
N SER A 44 -6.22 -10.56 -8.73
CA SER A 44 -6.77 -11.90 -8.45
C SER A 44 -6.94 -12.66 -9.77
N GLU A 45 -7.18 -13.97 -9.69
CA GLU A 45 -7.52 -14.82 -10.84
C GLU A 45 -8.63 -14.19 -11.70
N PHE A 46 -9.66 -13.64 -11.07
CA PHE A 46 -10.80 -13.03 -11.76
C PHE A 46 -10.49 -11.68 -12.40
N THR A 47 -9.41 -11.02 -12.01
CA THR A 47 -9.10 -9.64 -12.43
C THR A 47 -7.86 -9.53 -13.30
N LEU A 48 -7.03 -10.57 -13.41
CA LEU A 48 -5.81 -10.54 -14.25
C LEU A 48 -6.14 -10.24 -15.71
N ARG A 49 -6.89 -11.15 -16.36
CA ARG A 49 -7.19 -11.03 -17.80
C ARG A 49 -7.91 -9.71 -18.16
N PRO A 50 -8.99 -9.32 -17.46
CA PRO A 50 -9.63 -8.04 -17.71
C PRO A 50 -8.70 -6.83 -17.53
N THR A 51 -7.77 -6.88 -16.57
CA THR A 51 -6.79 -5.80 -16.36
C THR A 51 -5.75 -5.76 -17.48
N ALA A 52 -5.23 -6.92 -17.90
CA ALA A 52 -4.27 -7.01 -18.99
C ALA A 52 -4.87 -6.52 -20.32
N ASP A 53 -6.10 -6.93 -20.62
CA ASP A 53 -6.82 -6.51 -21.83
C ASP A 53 -7.06 -5.00 -21.82
N PHE A 54 -7.51 -4.44 -20.68
CA PHE A 54 -7.70 -3.00 -20.51
C PHE A 54 -6.40 -2.20 -20.71
N PHE A 55 -5.26 -2.66 -20.19
CA PHE A 55 -3.98 -1.99 -20.42
C PHE A 55 -3.57 -2.04 -21.89
N ARG A 56 -3.77 -3.18 -22.57
CA ARG A 56 -3.44 -3.34 -23.99
C ARG A 56 -4.29 -2.44 -24.89
N GLU A 57 -5.59 -2.38 -24.64
CA GLU A 57 -6.54 -1.51 -25.36
C GLU A 57 -6.18 -0.02 -25.24
N HIS A 58 -5.51 0.35 -24.15
CA HIS A 58 -5.10 1.71 -23.85
C HIS A 58 -3.60 1.98 -24.07
N ASP A 59 -2.90 1.14 -24.83
CA ASP A 59 -1.46 1.29 -25.13
C ASP A 59 -0.61 1.47 -23.86
N PHE A 60 -0.93 0.71 -22.81
CA PHE A 60 -0.33 0.79 -21.47
C PHE A 60 -0.30 2.21 -20.88
N PHE A 61 -1.22 3.08 -21.31
CA PHE A 61 -1.26 4.51 -20.97
C PHE A 61 0.05 5.25 -21.30
N HIS A 62 0.74 4.78 -22.34
CA HIS A 62 2.05 5.21 -22.81
C HIS A 62 3.17 5.01 -21.77
N LEU A 63 3.01 4.00 -20.89
CA LEU A 63 4.13 3.39 -20.20
C LEU A 63 4.78 2.35 -21.11
N ASP A 64 6.03 2.04 -20.82
CA ASP A 64 6.74 0.94 -21.47
C ASP A 64 6.15 -0.39 -20.95
N PRO A 65 5.60 -1.25 -21.83
CA PRO A 65 4.97 -2.51 -21.42
C PRO A 65 5.92 -3.43 -20.63
N ASP A 66 7.22 -3.40 -20.91
CA ASP A 66 8.23 -4.21 -20.22
C ASP A 66 8.43 -3.76 -18.76
N ASN A 67 7.88 -2.61 -18.38
CA ASN A 67 7.91 -2.06 -17.03
C ASN A 67 6.55 -2.17 -16.31
N VAL A 68 5.54 -2.80 -16.90
CA VAL A 68 4.24 -3.08 -16.27
C VAL A 68 4.10 -4.59 -16.08
N VAL A 69 4.33 -5.06 -14.85
CA VAL A 69 4.35 -6.49 -14.52
C VAL A 69 3.11 -6.84 -13.73
N MET A 70 2.21 -7.64 -14.31
CA MET A 70 1.01 -8.14 -13.63
C MET A 70 1.26 -9.55 -13.08
N PHE A 71 0.81 -9.82 -11.87
CA PHE A 71 0.93 -11.13 -11.23
C PHE A 71 -0.27 -11.38 -10.31
N GLU A 72 -0.60 -12.65 -10.09
CA GLU A 72 -1.80 -13.04 -9.34
C GLU A 72 -1.48 -13.31 -7.87
N GLN A 73 -2.42 -12.95 -6.99
CA GLN A 73 -2.44 -13.46 -5.63
C GLN A 73 -3.15 -14.82 -5.58
N ARG A 74 -2.93 -15.57 -4.50
CA ARG A 74 -3.59 -16.87 -4.33
C ARG A 74 -5.07 -16.67 -4.00
N MET A 75 -5.81 -17.74 -4.24
CA MET A 75 -7.20 -17.86 -3.84
C MET A 75 -7.31 -18.90 -2.74
N LEU A 76 -8.13 -18.64 -1.73
CA LEU A 76 -8.47 -19.57 -0.66
C LEU A 76 -9.93 -20.05 -0.81
N PRO A 77 -10.21 -21.33 -0.49
CA PRO A 77 -11.57 -21.82 -0.48
C PRO A 77 -12.36 -21.17 0.66
N ALA A 78 -13.60 -20.78 0.38
CA ALA A 78 -14.56 -20.44 1.43
C ALA A 78 -14.91 -21.73 2.18
N VAL A 79 -14.93 -21.65 3.52
CA VAL A 79 -15.21 -22.79 4.38
C VAL A 79 -16.40 -22.52 5.29
N THR A 80 -17.13 -23.58 5.62
CA THR A 80 -18.14 -23.58 6.67
C THR A 80 -17.49 -23.53 8.07
N PHE A 81 -18.29 -23.30 9.12
CA PHE A 81 -17.79 -23.26 10.49
C PHE A 81 -17.20 -24.60 10.98
N ASP A 82 -17.59 -25.73 10.38
CA ASP A 82 -16.99 -27.05 10.61
C ASP A 82 -15.80 -27.36 9.69
N GLY A 83 -15.31 -26.37 8.94
CA GLY A 83 -14.08 -26.46 8.13
C GLY A 83 -14.24 -27.13 6.77
N LYS A 84 -15.47 -27.33 6.28
CA LYS A 84 -15.72 -27.94 4.96
C LYS A 84 -15.73 -26.87 3.87
N ALA A 85 -15.17 -27.20 2.71
CA ALA A 85 -15.20 -26.31 1.55
C ALA A 85 -16.65 -26.08 1.08
N ILE A 86 -16.99 -24.81 0.83
CA ILE A 86 -18.27 -24.39 0.28
C ILE A 86 -18.21 -24.54 -1.24
N LEU A 87 -19.26 -25.13 -1.83
CA LEU A 87 -19.42 -25.22 -3.28
C LEU A 87 -20.25 -24.06 -3.80
N GLU A 88 -19.74 -23.33 -4.79
CA GLU A 88 -20.49 -22.32 -5.58
C GLU A 88 -21.47 -23.01 -6.52
N ARG A 89 -21.04 -24.13 -7.12
CA ARG A 89 -21.84 -25.04 -7.95
C ARG A 89 -21.42 -26.48 -7.68
N LYS A 90 -22.23 -27.46 -8.12
CA LYS A 90 -21.96 -28.90 -7.87
C LYS A 90 -20.55 -29.36 -8.27
N ASP A 91 -19.93 -28.67 -9.24
CA ASP A 91 -18.62 -28.93 -9.82
C ASP A 91 -17.58 -27.82 -9.53
N LYS A 92 -17.92 -26.82 -8.69
CA LYS A 92 -17.06 -25.64 -8.47
C LYS A 92 -17.02 -25.23 -7.00
N VAL A 93 -15.81 -25.20 -6.43
CA VAL A 93 -15.54 -24.67 -5.08
C VAL A 93 -15.65 -23.15 -5.09
N ALA A 94 -16.29 -22.59 -4.05
CA ALA A 94 -16.33 -21.16 -3.83
C ALA A 94 -14.95 -20.67 -3.35
N MET A 95 -14.36 -19.73 -4.09
CA MET A 95 -13.00 -19.22 -3.84
C MET A 95 -13.05 -17.71 -3.59
N ALA A 96 -12.16 -17.22 -2.72
CA ALA A 96 -11.95 -15.78 -2.49
C ALA A 96 -10.44 -15.47 -2.47
N PRO A 97 -10.02 -14.24 -2.83
CA PRO A 97 -8.62 -13.85 -2.71
C PRO A 97 -8.13 -13.99 -1.26
N ASP A 98 -6.87 -14.35 -1.06
CA ASP A 98 -6.27 -14.58 0.26
C ASP A 98 -5.94 -13.29 1.06
N GLY A 99 -6.56 -12.18 0.66
CA GLY A 99 -6.38 -10.86 1.23
C GLY A 99 -5.13 -10.14 0.72
N ASN A 100 -5.02 -8.85 1.03
CA ASN A 100 -3.85 -8.04 0.66
C ASN A 100 -2.53 -8.57 1.28
N GLY A 101 -2.60 -9.26 2.42
CA GLY A 101 -1.47 -9.98 3.03
C GLY A 101 -0.93 -11.13 2.18
N GLY A 102 -1.73 -11.64 1.22
CA GLY A 102 -1.29 -12.61 0.21
C GLY A 102 -0.16 -12.11 -0.68
N LEU A 103 0.09 -10.80 -0.71
CA LEU A 103 1.18 -10.15 -1.44
C LEU A 103 2.52 -10.85 -1.23
N TYR A 104 2.89 -11.17 0.01
CA TYR A 104 4.20 -11.74 0.30
C TYR A 104 4.38 -13.12 -0.35
N ARG A 105 3.34 -13.94 -0.38
CA ARG A 105 3.39 -15.24 -1.06
C ARG A 105 3.39 -15.06 -2.57
N ALA A 106 2.54 -14.19 -3.09
CA ALA A 106 2.45 -13.88 -4.52
C ALA A 106 3.78 -13.37 -5.09
N LEU A 107 4.49 -12.50 -4.34
CA LEU A 107 5.82 -12.02 -4.72
C LEU A 107 6.85 -13.15 -4.86
N ALA A 108 6.77 -14.19 -4.02
CA ALA A 108 7.65 -15.33 -4.06
C ALA A 108 7.28 -16.32 -5.18
N ASP A 109 5.99 -16.64 -5.32
CA ASP A 109 5.49 -17.59 -6.32
C ASP A 109 5.76 -17.14 -7.76
N HIS A 110 5.69 -15.83 -8.00
CA HIS A 110 5.88 -15.24 -9.33
C HIS A 110 7.29 -14.66 -9.54
N HIS A 111 8.25 -14.97 -8.67
CA HIS A 111 9.65 -14.51 -8.76
C HIS A 111 9.79 -12.97 -8.89
N ILE A 112 8.85 -12.21 -8.33
CA ILE A 112 8.82 -10.75 -8.47
C ILE A 112 10.00 -10.11 -7.74
N LEU A 113 10.42 -10.65 -6.60
CA LEU A 113 11.60 -10.16 -5.87
C LEU A 113 12.91 -10.36 -6.65
N GLU A 114 12.98 -11.39 -7.49
CA GLU A 114 14.12 -11.62 -8.38
C GLU A 114 14.11 -10.63 -9.53
N ASP A 115 12.93 -10.34 -10.10
CA ASP A 115 12.75 -9.31 -11.12
C ASP A 115 13.14 -7.90 -10.61
N MET A 116 12.66 -7.56 -9.41
CA MET A 116 13.09 -6.34 -8.70
C MET A 116 14.61 -6.29 -8.54
N GLY A 117 15.24 -7.41 -8.17
CA GLY A 117 16.69 -7.52 -8.05
C GLY A 117 17.42 -7.29 -9.37
N ARG A 118 16.98 -7.94 -10.46
CA ARG A 118 17.55 -7.76 -11.81
C ARG A 118 17.46 -6.33 -12.32
N ARG A 119 16.36 -5.63 -11.97
CA ARG A 119 16.13 -4.22 -12.34
C ARG A 119 16.82 -3.21 -11.42
N GLY A 120 17.49 -3.66 -10.36
CA GLY A 120 18.11 -2.77 -9.38
C GLY A 120 17.11 -2.01 -8.49
N VAL A 121 15.90 -2.55 -8.29
CA VAL A 121 14.90 -1.95 -7.41
C VAL A 121 15.29 -2.22 -5.95
N GLU A 122 15.56 -1.14 -5.21
CA GLU A 122 15.90 -1.20 -3.78
C GLU A 122 14.70 -0.91 -2.87
N PHE A 123 13.79 -0.05 -3.33
CA PHE A 123 12.66 0.46 -2.55
C PHE A 123 11.34 0.21 -3.28
N VAL A 124 10.33 -0.24 -2.53
CA VAL A 124 9.01 -0.60 -3.05
C VAL A 124 7.96 0.25 -2.34
N HIS A 125 7.17 0.98 -3.13
CA HIS A 125 6.00 1.72 -2.64
C HIS A 125 4.72 0.92 -2.96
N VAL A 126 4.13 0.33 -1.91
CA VAL A 126 2.90 -0.46 -2.00
C VAL A 126 1.71 0.44 -1.69
N TYR A 127 0.67 0.40 -2.51
CA TYR A 127 -0.52 1.24 -2.34
C TYR A 127 -1.81 0.50 -2.70
N CYS A 128 -2.96 1.00 -2.20
CA CYS A 128 -4.28 0.52 -2.62
C CYS A 128 -4.80 1.27 -3.86
N VAL A 129 -5.34 0.52 -4.84
CA VAL A 129 -5.79 1.05 -6.14
C VAL A 129 -6.96 2.05 -6.05
N ASP A 130 -7.78 1.97 -5.00
CA ASP A 130 -9.02 2.75 -4.88
C ASP A 130 -8.80 4.21 -4.50
N ASN A 131 -7.62 4.55 -3.96
CA ASN A 131 -7.33 5.91 -3.55
C ASN A 131 -7.05 6.81 -4.77
N ILE A 132 -8.05 7.55 -5.25
CA ILE A 132 -7.88 8.48 -6.38
C ILE A 132 -6.81 9.56 -6.12
N LEU A 133 -6.53 9.91 -4.87
CA LEU A 133 -5.54 10.94 -4.50
C LEU A 133 -4.13 10.38 -4.26
N VAL A 134 -3.93 9.08 -4.48
CA VAL A 134 -2.64 8.43 -4.23
C VAL A 134 -1.48 9.12 -4.96
N ARG A 135 -0.42 9.46 -4.23
CA ARG A 135 0.81 10.01 -4.82
C ARG A 135 1.73 8.84 -5.17
N LEU A 136 1.63 8.31 -6.39
CA LEU A 136 2.48 7.21 -6.84
C LEU A 136 3.94 7.65 -6.85
N ALA A 137 4.81 6.73 -6.40
CA ALA A 137 6.24 6.96 -6.23
C ALA A 137 6.56 8.32 -5.55
N ASP A 138 5.84 8.65 -4.46
CA ASP A 138 5.98 9.94 -3.76
C ASP A 138 7.42 10.15 -3.26
N PRO A 139 8.21 11.05 -3.87
CA PRO A 139 9.62 11.22 -3.53
C PRO A 139 9.81 11.77 -2.12
N VAL A 140 8.81 12.46 -1.55
CA VAL A 140 8.90 12.97 -0.17
C VAL A 140 8.77 11.82 0.82
N PHE A 141 7.81 10.92 0.60
CA PHE A 141 7.61 9.77 1.48
C PHE A 141 8.76 8.76 1.38
N ILE A 142 9.16 8.41 0.16
CA ILE A 142 10.29 7.52 -0.09
C ILE A 142 11.58 8.14 0.47
N GLY A 143 11.86 9.41 0.16
CA GLY A 143 13.05 10.11 0.65
C GLY A 143 13.09 10.22 2.16
N PHE A 144 11.94 10.45 2.82
CA PHE A 144 11.85 10.42 4.28
C PHE A 144 12.25 9.05 4.85
N CYS A 145 11.74 7.95 4.28
CA CYS A 145 12.06 6.62 4.77
C CYS A 145 13.53 6.27 4.58
N VAL A 146 14.09 6.61 3.41
CA VAL A 146 15.51 6.42 3.10
C VAL A 146 16.41 7.22 4.05
N LEU A 147 16.11 8.50 4.30
CA LEU A 147 16.89 9.35 5.20
C LEU A 147 16.84 8.89 6.67
N ARG A 148 15.80 8.16 7.04
CA ARG A 148 15.66 7.56 8.37
C ARG A 148 16.28 6.17 8.48
N GLY A 149 16.77 5.59 7.38
CA GLY A 149 17.32 4.24 7.36
C GLY A 149 16.27 3.18 7.69
N ALA A 150 15.00 3.41 7.34
CA ALA A 150 13.93 2.49 7.65
C ALA A 150 13.80 1.38 6.61
N ASP A 151 13.47 0.18 7.10
CA ASP A 151 13.15 -0.98 6.26
C ASP A 151 11.66 -1.05 5.88
N CYS A 152 10.81 -0.43 6.71
CA CYS A 152 9.36 -0.37 6.57
C CYS A 152 8.83 1.00 7.03
N GLY A 153 7.85 1.53 6.32
CA GLY A 153 7.12 2.72 6.73
C GLY A 153 5.68 2.70 6.23
N ALA A 154 4.75 3.30 6.97
CA ALA A 154 3.41 3.60 6.48
C ALA A 154 3.14 5.10 6.47
N LYS A 155 2.28 5.46 5.53
CA LYS A 155 1.64 6.77 5.41
C LYS A 155 0.21 6.68 5.93
N VAL A 156 -0.28 7.76 6.53
CA VAL A 156 -1.57 7.83 7.25
C VAL A 156 -2.50 8.96 6.73
N SER A 157 -3.82 8.86 6.99
CA SER A 157 -4.95 9.50 6.25
C SER A 157 -5.33 10.94 6.58
N PRO A 158 -5.54 11.84 5.58
CA PRO A 158 -6.00 13.22 5.76
C PRO A 158 -7.20 13.42 6.68
N GLY A 159 -7.08 14.39 7.58
CA GLY A 159 -8.01 14.87 8.59
C GLY A 159 -7.81 16.39 8.65
N ASP A 160 -8.91 17.10 8.88
CA ASP A 160 -9.13 18.49 8.46
C ASP A 160 -7.97 19.46 8.82
N VAL A 161 -7.24 19.92 7.80
CA VAL A 161 -6.03 20.78 7.90
C VAL A 161 -6.36 22.22 8.36
N ARG A 162 -7.62 22.56 8.60
CA ARG A 162 -8.04 23.92 8.94
C ARG A 162 -7.63 24.44 10.33
N ARG A 163 -6.93 23.66 11.17
CA ARG A 163 -6.52 24.13 12.53
C ARG A 163 -5.03 24.35 12.77
N ARG A 164 -4.11 24.03 11.85
CA ARG A 164 -2.66 24.23 12.11
C ARG A 164 -1.90 24.70 10.86
N ALA A 165 -2.18 25.91 10.38
CA ALA A 165 -1.28 26.64 9.50
C ALA A 165 -0.80 27.92 10.20
N GLY A 166 0.33 27.79 10.91
CA GLY A 166 1.20 28.90 11.29
C GLY A 166 2.62 28.56 10.81
N PRO A 167 3.30 29.42 10.03
CA PRO A 167 4.53 29.05 9.35
C PRO A 167 5.75 29.30 10.25
N SER A 168 5.97 28.52 11.30
CA SER A 168 7.25 28.45 12.06
C SER A 168 7.15 27.59 13.34
N GLY A 169 6.54 26.40 13.29
CA GLY A 169 6.48 25.48 14.44
C GLY A 169 7.57 24.41 14.38
N PRO A 170 8.21 24.03 15.50
CA PRO A 170 9.21 22.97 15.51
C PRO A 170 8.60 21.65 15.02
N ARG A 171 9.38 20.88 14.26
CA ARG A 171 9.04 19.49 13.88
C ARG A 171 8.65 18.73 15.14
N ALA A 172 7.51 18.03 15.10
CA ALA A 172 7.09 17.15 16.18
C ALA A 172 8.24 16.20 16.54
N PRO A 173 8.63 16.11 17.82
CA PRO A 173 9.61 15.12 18.25
C PRO A 173 9.09 13.71 17.94
N PRO A 174 9.97 12.72 17.70
CA PRO A 174 9.54 11.34 17.58
C PRO A 174 8.75 10.97 18.84
N HIS A 175 7.54 10.44 18.65
CA HIS A 175 6.72 9.95 19.75
C HIS A 175 7.53 8.88 20.51
N PRO A 176 7.68 8.97 21.85
CA PRO A 176 8.65 8.20 22.64
C PRO A 176 8.41 6.68 22.66
N ALA A 177 7.44 6.18 21.91
CA ALA A 177 7.06 4.78 21.89
C ALA A 177 7.83 3.96 20.82
N PHE A 178 8.41 4.58 19.78
CA PHE A 178 8.78 3.84 18.57
C PHE A 178 10.30 3.66 18.34
N PRO A 179 10.77 2.44 17.97
CA PRO A 179 12.19 2.16 17.72
C PRO A 179 12.70 2.73 16.38
N ALA A 180 14.01 3.00 16.31
CA ALA A 180 14.66 3.75 15.23
C ALA A 180 14.65 3.11 13.82
N HIS A 181 14.39 1.80 13.69
CA HIS A 181 14.41 1.09 12.40
C HIS A 181 13.10 1.17 11.61
N LEU A 182 12.05 1.79 12.19
CA LEU A 182 10.80 2.10 11.50
C LEU A 182 10.64 3.59 11.40
N SER A 183 10.33 4.06 10.19
CA SER A 183 10.03 5.47 9.96
C SER A 183 8.60 5.64 9.50
N TRP A 184 7.84 6.40 10.25
CA TRP A 184 6.48 6.77 9.90
C TRP A 184 6.47 8.21 9.46
N LEU A 185 5.96 8.46 8.26
CA LEU A 185 5.60 9.81 7.87
C LEU A 185 4.15 9.99 8.29
N GLN A 186 3.95 10.47 9.52
CA GLN A 186 2.63 10.92 9.96
C GLN A 186 2.27 12.15 9.14
N VAL A 187 1.53 11.93 8.07
CA VAL A 187 0.97 13.04 7.32
C VAL A 187 -0.29 13.48 8.04
N VAL A 188 -1.01 12.59 8.75
CA VAL A 188 -2.35 12.91 9.22
C VAL A 188 -3.03 11.96 10.26
N GLU A 189 -4.15 12.44 10.83
CA GLU A 189 -4.92 11.93 11.97
C GLU A 189 -6.34 11.45 11.57
N LYS A 190 -6.80 10.35 12.17
CA LYS A 190 -8.16 9.80 12.14
C LYS A 190 -9.17 10.86 12.56
N ALA A 191 -10.24 11.03 11.80
CA ALA A 191 -11.19 12.12 11.97
C ALA A 191 -12.16 11.88 13.13
N PHE A 192 -12.66 10.65 13.29
CA PHE A 192 -13.61 10.27 14.33
C PHE A 192 -13.41 8.80 14.76
N PRO A 193 -13.78 8.40 16.00
CA PRO A 193 -13.48 7.07 16.54
C PRO A 193 -13.96 5.90 15.66
N GLU A 194 -15.12 6.03 15.03
CA GLU A 194 -15.78 5.00 14.23
C GLU A 194 -15.36 5.01 12.74
N GLU A 195 -14.38 5.84 12.35
CA GLU A 195 -13.87 5.85 10.97
C GLU A 195 -13.30 4.46 10.63
N PRO A 196 -13.71 3.83 9.51
CA PRO A 196 -13.37 2.45 9.16
C PRO A 196 -11.96 2.35 8.58
N VAL A 197 -10.98 2.78 9.37
CA VAL A 197 -9.55 2.76 9.07
C VAL A 197 -8.81 2.08 10.21
N GLY A 198 -7.93 1.12 9.87
CA GLY A 198 -7.02 0.53 10.84
C GLY A 198 -6.11 1.59 11.45
N VAL A 199 -5.70 1.40 12.70
CA VAL A 199 -4.82 2.35 13.41
C VAL A 199 -3.41 1.77 13.51
N VAL A 200 -2.42 2.55 13.08
CA VAL A 200 -1.00 2.23 13.29
C VAL A 200 -0.68 2.50 14.74
N CYS A 201 -0.26 1.48 15.47
CA CYS A 201 0.07 1.58 16.88
C CYS A 201 1.17 0.58 17.27
N GLN A 202 1.43 0.45 18.56
CA GLN A 202 2.27 -0.61 19.09
C GLN A 202 1.48 -1.49 20.04
N VAL A 203 1.73 -2.79 19.91
CA VAL A 203 1.26 -3.82 20.85
C VAL A 203 2.51 -4.56 21.30
N ASP A 204 2.76 -4.60 22.61
CA ASP A 204 3.94 -5.21 23.23
C ASP A 204 5.28 -4.70 22.65
N GLY A 205 5.34 -3.39 22.35
CA GLY A 205 6.51 -2.72 21.77
C GLY A 205 6.72 -2.98 20.27
N VAL A 206 5.92 -3.87 19.67
CA VAL A 206 5.98 -4.20 18.24
C VAL A 206 5.00 -3.31 17.46
N PRO A 207 5.45 -2.60 16.42
CA PRO A 207 4.56 -1.81 15.57
C PRO A 207 3.62 -2.70 14.77
N GLN A 208 2.34 -2.35 14.78
CA GLN A 208 1.28 -3.10 14.11
C GLN A 208 0.20 -2.16 13.60
N VAL A 209 -0.65 -2.66 12.72
CA VAL A 209 -1.92 -2.03 12.39
C VAL A 209 -3.01 -2.86 13.04
N VAL A 210 -3.79 -2.24 13.92
CA VAL A 210 -5.01 -2.85 14.46
C VAL A 210 -6.16 -2.46 13.56
N GLU A 211 -6.81 -3.45 12.94
CA GLU A 211 -7.92 -3.20 12.03
C GLU A 211 -9.13 -2.60 12.76
N TYR A 212 -9.89 -1.77 12.07
CA TYR A 212 -11.04 -1.07 12.67
C TYR A 212 -12.15 -2.02 13.14
N SER A 213 -12.23 -3.23 12.57
CA SER A 213 -13.16 -4.27 12.99
C SER A 213 -12.70 -5.02 14.25
N GLU A 214 -11.45 -4.86 14.64
CA GLU A 214 -10.81 -5.56 15.77
C GLU A 214 -10.56 -4.64 16.97
N ILE A 215 -10.63 -3.32 16.77
CA ILE A 215 -10.49 -2.35 17.86
C ILE A 215 -11.77 -2.26 18.70
N ARG A 216 -11.62 -2.32 20.02
CA ARG A 216 -12.76 -2.13 20.95
C ARG A 216 -13.27 -0.68 20.89
N PRO A 217 -14.61 -0.46 20.94
CA PRO A 217 -15.17 0.89 20.89
C PRO A 217 -14.64 1.84 21.96
N GLU A 218 -14.35 1.34 23.16
CA GLU A 218 -13.79 2.11 24.26
C GLU A 218 -12.38 2.61 23.91
N THR A 219 -11.55 1.72 23.38
CA THR A 219 -10.18 2.02 22.93
C THR A 219 -10.19 3.02 21.78
N ALA A 220 -11.07 2.86 20.79
CA ALA A 220 -11.18 3.76 19.66
C ALA A 220 -11.58 5.20 20.05
N ARG A 221 -12.27 5.37 21.19
CA ARG A 221 -12.74 6.66 21.71
C ARG A 221 -11.78 7.34 22.69
N LEU A 222 -10.69 6.67 23.08
CA LEU A 222 -9.70 7.23 23.99
C LEU A 222 -9.15 8.55 23.45
N ARG A 223 -8.96 9.51 24.35
CA ARG A 223 -8.47 10.85 24.04
C ARG A 223 -7.11 11.10 24.67
N ALA A 224 -6.26 11.82 23.96
CA ALA A 224 -5.02 12.36 24.51
C ALA A 224 -5.31 13.61 25.35
N ALA A 225 -4.29 14.10 26.06
CA ALA A 225 -4.41 15.27 26.93
C ALA A 225 -4.82 16.55 26.18
N ASP A 226 -4.58 16.63 24.87
CA ASP A 226 -4.97 17.75 24.01
C ASP A 226 -6.41 17.63 23.46
N GLY A 227 -7.15 16.59 23.85
CA GLY A 227 -8.50 16.30 23.39
C GLY A 227 -8.57 15.58 22.03
N GLY A 228 -7.44 15.35 21.36
CA GLY A 228 -7.35 14.54 20.15
C GLY A 228 -7.61 13.06 20.42
N LEU A 229 -7.82 12.26 19.37
CA LEU A 229 -7.87 10.80 19.51
C LEU A 229 -6.50 10.27 19.94
N LEU A 230 -6.46 9.40 20.95
CA LEU A 230 -5.22 8.75 21.37
C LEU A 230 -4.66 7.86 20.25
N TYR A 231 -5.55 7.12 19.58
CA TYR A 231 -5.23 6.31 18.40
C TYR A 231 -5.69 7.04 17.13
N ASN A 232 -4.89 8.01 16.70
CA ASN A 232 -5.19 8.85 15.55
C ASN A 232 -4.43 8.47 14.28
N ALA A 233 -3.46 7.56 14.29
CA ALA A 233 -2.68 7.24 13.09
C ALA A 233 -3.45 6.28 12.14
N GLY A 234 -4.39 6.80 11.34
CA GLY A 234 -5.23 6.01 10.44
C GLY A 234 -4.47 5.51 9.19
N ASN A 235 -4.40 4.20 9.00
CA ASN A 235 -3.74 3.56 7.87
C ASN A 235 -4.48 3.83 6.54
N ILE A 236 -3.76 4.32 5.51
CA ILE A 236 -4.31 4.52 4.15
C ILE A 236 -3.75 3.54 3.13
N CYS A 237 -3.23 2.41 3.61
CA CYS A 237 -2.67 1.37 2.77
C CYS A 237 -1.61 1.93 1.81
N ASN A 238 -0.74 2.82 2.27
CA ASN A 238 0.41 3.34 1.53
C ASN A 238 1.65 3.02 2.35
N HIS A 239 2.41 2.05 1.88
CA HIS A 239 3.55 1.48 2.59
C HIS A 239 4.82 1.60 1.77
N PHE A 240 5.93 1.81 2.46
CA PHE A 240 7.27 1.73 1.94
C PHE A 240 7.91 0.46 2.49
N PHE A 241 8.60 -0.28 1.63
CA PHE A 241 9.42 -1.42 2.03
C PHE A 241 10.76 -1.39 1.31
N THR A 242 11.82 -1.79 1.99
CA THR A 242 13.06 -2.20 1.30
C THR A 242 12.86 -3.56 0.65
N ARG A 243 13.53 -3.80 -0.49
CA ARG A 243 13.52 -5.13 -1.14
C ARG A 243 14.03 -6.20 -0.18
N THR A 244 15.04 -5.90 0.63
CA THR A 244 15.60 -6.81 1.66
C THR A 244 14.58 -7.16 2.73
N PHE A 245 13.77 -6.19 3.19
CA PHE A 245 12.66 -6.47 4.10
C PHE A 245 11.64 -7.43 3.47
N LEU A 246 11.21 -7.17 2.23
CA LEU A 246 10.30 -8.08 1.53
C LEU A 246 10.90 -9.47 1.36
N GLN A 247 12.20 -9.59 1.04
CA GLN A 247 12.89 -10.88 0.97
C GLN A 247 12.89 -11.62 2.32
N ALA A 248 13.06 -10.93 3.44
CA ALA A 248 13.00 -11.55 4.76
C ALA A 248 11.59 -12.05 5.08
N VAL A 249 10.57 -11.22 4.87
CA VAL A 249 9.16 -11.57 5.14
C VAL A 249 8.70 -12.74 4.25
N THR A 250 9.04 -12.71 2.97
CA THR A 250 8.65 -13.79 2.03
C THR A 250 9.32 -15.13 2.35
N ARG A 251 10.53 -15.14 2.91
CA ARG A 251 11.17 -16.38 3.40
C ARG A 251 10.44 -16.98 4.60
N CYS A 252 10.01 -16.13 5.55
CA CYS A 252 9.23 -16.57 6.71
C CYS A 252 7.81 -17.02 6.35
N ALA A 253 7.23 -16.48 5.25
CA ALA A 253 5.88 -16.81 4.80
C ALA A 253 5.77 -18.13 4.01
N ARG A 254 6.89 -18.82 3.74
CA ARG A 254 6.90 -20.15 3.13
C ARG A 254 6.39 -21.18 4.15
N PRO A 255 5.42 -22.04 3.79
CA PRO A 255 5.12 -23.21 4.61
C PRO A 255 6.41 -24.02 4.81
N VAL A 256 6.65 -24.52 6.02
CA VAL A 256 7.62 -25.60 6.22
C VAL A 256 7.13 -26.75 5.34
N ALA A 257 7.95 -27.14 4.37
CA ALA A 257 7.65 -28.23 3.44
C ALA A 257 7.55 -29.57 4.16
#